data_AF-A0A645BM20-F1
#
_entry.id   AF-A0A645BM20-F1
#
_cell.length_a   1.000
_cell.length_b   1.000
_cell.length_c   1.000
_cell.angle_alpha   90.00
_cell.angle_beta   90.00
_cell.angle_gamma   90.00
#
_symmetry.space_group_name_H-M   'P 1'
#
loop_
_entity.id
_entity.type
_entity.pdbx_description
1 polymer ?
#
loop_
_entity_poly.entity_id
_entity_poly.type
_entity_poly.pdbx_seq_one_letter_code
_entity_poly.pdbx_strand_id
1 'polypeptide(L)'
;MFHVSDAGIAEAMSGRFRHTSAEVIDAACALLGEVLSGMRYRPLLLLENLWQPGLTFTEPEMTRRLLEGVPYESVGIMLDTGHLFHTNEEIRTQEEGLCYLHAMLDRHGSLARRIRGVHLHQSITGETAKEMRLHPPTLEATYQARAWQMLTYAFQIDRHRPFTCKGVRELMDRIAPDYLTYEFITDSTAQHRQFLLEQRAALEQ
;
A
#
# COMPACT_ATOMS: atom_id res chain seq x y z
N MET A 1 11.16 -6.58 -0.57
CA MET A 1 10.28 -5.42 -0.78
C MET A 1 10.52 -4.45 0.37
N PHE A 2 10.39 -3.15 0.14
CA PHE A 2 10.42 -2.13 1.19
C PHE A 2 9.22 -1.20 1.05
N HIS A 3 8.56 -0.89 2.16
CA HIS A 3 7.66 0.25 2.25
C HIS A 3 8.47 1.54 2.19
N VAL A 4 8.06 2.49 1.35
CA VAL A 4 8.66 3.83 1.31
C VAL A 4 7.68 4.79 1.96
N SER A 5 7.79 4.95 3.28
CA SER A 5 6.94 5.83 4.09
C SER A 5 7.67 6.26 5.37
N ASP A 6 7.30 7.42 5.91
CA ASP A 6 7.62 7.80 7.28
C ASP A 6 6.39 8.37 8.00
N ALA A 7 6.04 7.75 9.13
CA ALA A 7 5.06 8.28 10.07
C ALA A 7 5.31 7.71 11.47
N GLY A 8 5.48 8.59 12.46
CA GLY A 8 5.39 8.21 13.85
C GLY A 8 3.96 7.78 14.24
N ILE A 9 3.82 7.08 15.36
CA ILE A 9 2.52 6.57 15.86
C ILE A 9 1.46 7.68 15.95
N ALA A 10 1.83 8.83 16.50
CA ALA A 10 0.94 9.98 16.62
C ALA A 10 0.53 10.57 15.25
N GLU A 11 1.47 10.56 14.30
CA GLU A 11 1.26 11.08 12.94
C GLU A 11 0.31 10.16 12.18
N ALA A 12 0.53 8.84 12.26
CA ALA A 12 -0.31 7.82 11.65
C ALA A 12 -1.76 7.88 12.13
N MET A 13 -1.99 8.06 13.45
CA MET A 13 -3.35 8.15 14.00
C MET A 13 -4.04 9.48 13.70
N SER A 14 -3.29 10.59 13.65
CA SER A 14 -3.86 11.93 13.45
C SER A 14 -3.92 12.38 11.99
N GLY A 15 -3.22 11.69 11.08
CA GLY A 15 -3.07 12.09 9.68
C GLY A 15 -2.26 13.39 9.48
N ARG A 16 -1.56 13.86 10.53
CA ARG A 16 -0.74 15.07 10.48
C ARG A 16 0.73 14.68 10.52
N PHE A 17 1.36 14.73 9.35
CA PHE A 17 2.73 14.31 9.18
C PHE A 17 3.70 15.49 9.21
N ARG A 18 4.88 15.27 9.80
CA ARG A 18 5.98 16.24 9.85
C ARG A 18 6.77 16.32 8.55
N HIS A 19 6.77 15.26 7.78
CA HIS A 19 7.55 15.14 6.56
C HIS A 19 6.64 15.07 5.33
N THR A 20 7.12 15.64 4.24
CA THR A 20 6.50 15.55 2.92
C THR A 20 6.94 14.27 2.21
N SER A 21 6.17 13.81 1.21
CA SER A 21 6.56 12.64 0.42
C SER A 21 7.92 12.81 -0.26
N ALA A 22 8.26 14.02 -0.70
CA ALA A 22 9.57 14.30 -1.31
C ALA A 22 10.73 14.09 -0.31
N GLU A 23 10.60 14.60 0.92
CA GLU A 23 11.61 14.41 1.97
C GLU A 23 11.79 12.94 2.34
N VAL A 24 10.68 12.20 2.48
CA VAL A 24 10.71 10.77 2.77
C VAL A 24 11.36 9.98 1.64
N ILE A 25 11.01 10.28 0.38
CA ILE A 25 11.58 9.64 -0.81
C ILE A 25 13.09 9.89 -0.89
N ASP A 26 13.54 11.13 -0.68
CA ASP A 26 14.97 11.47 -0.75
C ASP A 26 15.76 10.73 0.32
N ALA A 27 15.26 10.70 1.56
CA ALA A 27 15.87 9.95 2.65
C ALA A 27 15.90 8.44 2.37
N ALA A 28 14.82 7.88 1.83
CA ALA A 28 14.75 6.48 1.45
C ALA A 28 15.73 6.13 0.32
N CYS A 29 15.88 6.99 -0.69
CA CYS A 29 16.84 6.80 -1.77
C CYS A 29 18.29 6.78 -1.25
N ALA A 30 18.64 7.71 -0.35
CA ALA A 30 19.95 7.73 0.29
C ALA A 30 20.20 6.45 1.11
N LEU A 31 19.24 6.04 1.94
CA LEU A 31 19.34 4.82 2.74
C LEU A 31 19.48 3.57 1.87
N LEU A 32 18.66 3.44 0.82
CA LEU A 32 18.73 2.34 -0.13
C LEU A 32 20.07 2.32 -0.86
N GLY A 33 20.63 3.48 -1.20
CA GLY A 33 21.97 3.59 -1.77
C GLY A 33 23.03 2.97 -0.88
N GLU A 34 23.01 3.28 0.42
CA GLU A 34 23.94 2.69 1.40
C GLU A 34 23.71 1.18 1.57
N VAL A 35 22.45 0.75 1.72
CA VAL A 35 22.10 -0.67 1.94
C VAL A 35 22.48 -1.54 0.73
N LEU A 36 22.31 -1.02 -0.49
CA LEU A 36 22.55 -1.77 -1.73
C LEU A 36 24.01 -1.66 -2.20
N SER A 37 24.79 -0.75 -1.61
CA SER A 37 26.20 -0.55 -1.95
C SER A 37 27.00 -1.85 -1.71
N GLY A 38 27.76 -2.28 -2.72
CA GLY A 38 28.61 -3.46 -2.62
C GLY A 38 27.88 -4.80 -2.61
N MET A 39 26.56 -4.85 -2.82
CA MET A 39 25.82 -6.10 -2.93
C MET A 39 26.27 -6.93 -4.14
N ARG A 40 26.73 -8.17 -3.89
CA ARG A 40 27.13 -9.12 -4.94
C ARG A 40 25.95 -9.72 -5.70
N TYR A 41 24.84 -9.96 -4.98
CA TYR A 41 23.59 -10.43 -5.57
C TYR A 41 22.69 -9.24 -5.85
N ARG A 42 22.11 -9.18 -7.05
CA ARG A 42 21.26 -8.07 -7.48
C ARG A 42 19.80 -8.51 -7.68
N PRO A 43 19.00 -8.68 -6.60
CA PRO A 43 17.58 -9.01 -6.72
C PRO A 43 16.77 -7.86 -7.33
N LEU A 44 15.56 -8.17 -7.80
CA LEU A 44 14.55 -7.15 -8.08
C LEU A 44 14.12 -6.48 -6.77
N LEU A 45 14.37 -5.18 -6.66
CA LEU A 45 13.93 -4.34 -5.55
C LEU A 45 12.52 -3.82 -5.85
N LEU A 46 11.56 -4.25 -5.04
CA LEU A 46 10.18 -3.74 -5.10
C LEU A 46 9.92 -2.76 -3.98
N LEU A 47 9.42 -1.59 -4.33
CA LEU A 47 9.03 -0.52 -3.44
C LEU A 47 7.51 -0.50 -3.36
N GLU A 48 6.97 -0.61 -2.15
CA GLU A 48 5.55 -0.74 -1.93
C GLU A 48 4.92 0.58 -1.48
N ASN A 49 3.73 0.88 -2.00
CA ASN A 49 2.99 2.08 -1.62
C ASN A 49 2.32 1.93 -0.26
N LEU A 50 2.20 3.04 0.45
CA LEU A 50 1.36 3.20 1.65
C LEU A 50 0.43 4.40 1.47
N TRP A 51 -0.29 4.83 2.50
CA TRP A 51 -1.15 6.03 2.46
C TRP A 51 -0.57 7.23 3.23
N GLN A 52 0.67 7.10 3.66
CA GLN A 52 1.44 8.09 4.42
C GLN A 52 2.52 8.71 3.52
N PRO A 53 3.18 9.82 3.93
CA PRO A 53 4.18 10.49 3.09
C PRO A 53 5.27 9.54 2.63
N GLY A 54 5.56 9.54 1.34
CA GLY A 54 6.48 8.63 0.68
C GLY A 54 5.93 8.20 -0.68
N LEU A 55 5.95 6.89 -0.96
CA LEU A 55 5.26 6.34 -2.12
C LEU A 55 3.78 6.10 -1.79
N THR A 56 2.91 7.03 -2.18
CA THR A 56 1.45 6.85 -2.06
C THR A 56 0.80 6.26 -3.30
N PHE A 57 1.52 6.27 -4.42
CA PHE A 57 0.99 5.97 -5.75
C PHE A 57 -0.20 6.84 -6.18
N THR A 58 -0.28 8.08 -5.67
CA THR A 58 -1.28 9.09 -6.10
C THR A 58 -0.66 10.21 -6.96
N GLU A 59 0.65 10.42 -6.85
CA GLU A 59 1.39 11.49 -7.51
C GLU A 59 2.49 10.90 -8.43
N PRO A 60 2.29 10.90 -9.77
CA PRO A 60 3.27 10.37 -10.72
C PRO A 60 4.68 10.96 -10.57
N GLU A 61 4.77 12.22 -10.19
CA GLU A 61 6.01 12.96 -9.94
C GLU A 61 6.79 12.36 -8.77
N MET A 62 6.11 11.99 -7.68
CA MET A 62 6.74 11.32 -6.54
C MET A 62 7.14 9.89 -6.88
N THR A 63 6.28 9.15 -7.58
CA THR A 63 6.62 7.82 -8.09
C THR A 63 7.87 7.86 -8.98
N ARG A 64 7.96 8.83 -9.89
CA ARG A 64 9.15 9.02 -10.75
C ARG A 64 10.38 9.37 -9.93
N ARG A 65 10.27 10.34 -9.00
CA ARG A 65 11.36 10.76 -8.12
C ARG A 65 11.97 9.58 -7.39
N LEU A 66 11.14 8.70 -6.84
CA LEU A 66 11.60 7.50 -6.16
C LEU A 66 12.28 6.52 -7.11
N LEU A 67 11.64 6.17 -8.23
CA LEU A 67 12.18 5.18 -9.17
C LEU A 67 13.50 5.62 -9.82
N GLU A 68 13.69 6.92 -10.05
CA GLU A 68 14.91 7.50 -10.61
C GLU A 68 15.96 7.80 -9.54
N GLY A 69 15.53 8.06 -8.30
CA GLY A 69 16.40 8.41 -7.18
C GLY A 69 17.10 7.22 -6.53
N VAL A 70 16.51 6.01 -6.56
CA VAL A 70 17.17 4.81 -6.04
C VAL A 70 18.33 4.43 -6.96
N PRO A 71 19.59 4.38 -6.47
CA PRO A 71 20.77 4.10 -7.29
C PRO A 71 20.91 2.59 -7.57
N TYR A 72 19.89 1.99 -8.17
CA TYR A 72 19.80 0.55 -8.37
C TYR A 72 19.02 0.21 -9.64
N GLU A 73 19.65 -0.53 -10.55
CA GLU A 73 19.12 -0.79 -11.89
C GLU A 73 17.79 -1.57 -11.89
N SER A 74 17.68 -2.56 -10.99
CA SER A 74 16.54 -3.47 -10.97
C SER A 74 15.51 -3.06 -9.91
N VAL A 75 14.86 -1.92 -10.12
CA VAL A 75 13.80 -1.37 -9.26
C VAL A 75 12.41 -1.46 -9.91
N GLY A 76 11.39 -1.79 -9.13
CA GLY A 76 9.99 -1.79 -9.52
C GLY A 76 9.05 -1.46 -8.35
N ILE A 77 7.76 -1.46 -8.63
CA ILE A 77 6.69 -1.18 -7.67
C ILE A 77 6.01 -2.49 -7.28
N MET A 78 5.78 -2.67 -5.98
CA MET A 78 4.76 -3.58 -5.45
C MET A 78 3.52 -2.71 -5.20
N LEU A 79 2.49 -2.85 -6.03
CA LEU A 79 1.26 -2.08 -5.81
C LEU A 79 0.41 -2.82 -4.78
N ASP A 80 0.22 -2.22 -3.62
CA ASP A 80 -0.78 -2.66 -2.66
C ASP A 80 -2.11 -1.93 -2.92
N THR A 81 -3.14 -2.71 -3.22
CA THR A 81 -4.46 -2.17 -3.59
C THR A 81 -5.25 -1.66 -2.38
N GLY A 82 -5.11 -2.26 -1.20
CA GLY A 82 -5.80 -1.81 0.00
C GLY A 82 -5.17 -0.54 0.57
N HIS A 83 -3.85 -0.45 0.58
CA HIS A 83 -3.11 0.75 0.96
C HIS A 83 -3.52 1.95 0.10
N LEU A 84 -3.70 1.76 -1.22
CA LEU A 84 -4.15 2.81 -2.10
C LEU A 84 -5.57 3.27 -1.77
N PHE A 85 -6.47 2.39 -1.30
CA PHE A 85 -7.82 2.82 -0.89
C PHE A 85 -7.80 3.77 0.30
N HIS A 86 -6.80 3.68 1.18
CA HIS A 86 -6.64 4.62 2.29
C HIS A 86 -6.26 6.04 1.85
N THR A 87 -5.82 6.25 0.60
CA THR A 87 -5.61 7.60 0.05
C THR A 87 -6.89 8.25 -0.47
N ASN A 88 -8.01 7.51 -0.51
CA ASN A 88 -9.32 8.03 -0.88
C ASN A 88 -10.43 7.46 0.01
N GLU A 89 -10.71 8.17 1.09
CA GLU A 89 -11.68 7.77 2.12
C GLU A 89 -13.15 7.95 1.69
N GLU A 90 -13.41 8.36 0.45
CA GLU A 90 -14.76 8.41 -0.12
C GLU A 90 -15.18 7.10 -0.81
N ILE A 91 -14.26 6.16 -1.03
CA ILE A 91 -14.58 4.86 -1.61
C ILE A 91 -15.50 4.10 -0.66
N ARG A 92 -16.67 3.66 -1.14
CA ARG A 92 -17.70 2.92 -0.40
C ARG A 92 -17.93 1.52 -0.93
N THR A 93 -17.57 1.27 -2.19
CA THR A 93 -17.78 -0.02 -2.85
C THR A 93 -16.49 -0.53 -3.51
N GLN A 94 -16.42 -1.84 -3.77
CA GLN A 94 -15.25 -2.41 -4.44
C GLN A 94 -15.17 -1.95 -5.89
N GLU A 95 -16.31 -1.73 -6.55
CA GLU A 95 -16.40 -1.18 -7.90
C GLU A 95 -15.85 0.25 -7.96
N GLU A 96 -16.14 1.09 -6.97
CA GLU A 96 -15.51 2.42 -6.84
C GLU A 96 -14.00 2.29 -6.59
N GLY A 97 -13.58 1.32 -5.78
CA GLY A 97 -12.17 1.01 -5.56
C GLY A 97 -11.45 0.61 -6.86
N LEU A 98 -12.04 -0.25 -7.67
CA LEU A 98 -11.50 -0.62 -8.98
C LEU A 98 -11.45 0.57 -9.94
N CYS A 99 -12.49 1.42 -9.97
CA CYS A 99 -12.47 2.66 -10.72
C CYS A 99 -11.30 3.56 -10.29
N TYR A 100 -11.05 3.66 -8.98
CA TYR A 100 -9.95 4.46 -8.43
C TYR A 100 -8.57 3.89 -8.81
N LEU A 101 -8.40 2.57 -8.72
CA LEU A 101 -7.19 1.88 -9.18
C LEU A 101 -6.90 2.17 -10.66
N HIS A 102 -7.90 2.01 -11.53
CA HIS A 102 -7.77 2.34 -12.95
C HIS A 102 -7.40 3.81 -13.16
N ALA A 103 -8.05 4.74 -12.45
CA ALA A 103 -7.74 6.16 -12.53
C ALA A 103 -6.28 6.46 -12.12
N MET A 104 -5.75 5.78 -11.10
CA MET A 104 -4.36 5.93 -10.68
C MET A 104 -3.39 5.33 -11.69
N LEU A 105 -3.71 4.19 -12.31
CA LEU A 105 -2.94 3.65 -13.43
C LEU A 105 -2.92 4.61 -14.63
N ASP A 106 -4.06 5.19 -14.99
CA ASP A 106 -4.18 6.18 -16.07
C ASP A 106 -3.35 7.43 -15.77
N ARG A 107 -3.45 7.95 -14.54
CA ARG A 107 -2.69 9.11 -14.06
C ARG A 107 -1.18 8.87 -14.12
N HIS A 108 -0.71 7.66 -13.80
CA HIS A 108 0.71 7.29 -13.86
C HIS A 108 1.22 7.00 -15.28
N GLY A 109 0.31 6.71 -16.22
CA GLY A 109 0.63 6.43 -17.61
C GLY A 109 1.75 5.38 -17.73
N SER A 110 2.85 5.76 -18.38
CA SER A 110 3.96 4.84 -18.61
C SER A 110 4.65 4.33 -17.34
N LEU A 111 4.56 5.05 -16.20
CA LEU A 111 5.11 4.62 -14.92
C LEU A 111 4.39 3.39 -14.36
N ALA A 112 3.12 3.17 -14.71
CA ALA A 112 2.38 1.98 -14.30
C ALA A 112 3.04 0.68 -14.79
N ARG A 113 3.79 0.72 -15.90
CA ARG A 113 4.59 -0.42 -16.40
C ARG A 113 5.74 -0.82 -15.47
N ARG A 114 6.04 -0.01 -14.45
CA ARG A 114 7.02 -0.32 -13.40
C ARG A 114 6.41 -1.10 -12.25
N ILE A 115 5.09 -1.32 -12.22
CA ILE A 115 4.46 -2.27 -11.31
C ILE A 115 4.88 -3.67 -11.75
N ARG A 116 5.60 -4.36 -10.86
CA ARG A 116 6.09 -5.73 -11.09
C ARG A 116 5.38 -6.73 -10.19
N GLY A 117 4.82 -6.26 -9.08
CA GLY A 117 4.02 -7.08 -8.18
C GLY A 117 2.76 -6.36 -7.73
N VAL A 118 1.76 -7.13 -7.30
CA VAL A 118 0.54 -6.63 -6.68
C VAL A 118 0.28 -7.41 -5.39
N HIS A 119 0.08 -6.69 -4.28
CA HIS A 119 -0.60 -7.21 -3.11
C HIS A 119 -2.10 -6.94 -3.29
N LEU A 120 -2.85 -8.00 -3.56
CA LEU A 120 -4.26 -7.94 -3.93
C LEU A 120 -5.12 -8.21 -2.71
N HIS A 121 -5.70 -7.13 -2.20
CA HIS A 121 -6.72 -7.13 -1.16
C HIS A 121 -7.46 -5.79 -1.15
N GLN A 122 -8.56 -5.71 -0.41
CA GLN A 122 -9.29 -4.47 -0.21
C GLN A 122 -9.46 -4.15 1.27
N SER A 123 -9.33 -2.86 1.57
CA SER A 123 -9.54 -2.26 2.88
C SER A 123 -10.44 -1.03 2.75
N ILE A 124 -11.69 -1.24 2.32
CA ILE A 124 -12.68 -0.15 2.17
C ILE A 124 -13.19 0.25 3.56
N THR A 125 -12.42 1.08 4.24
CA THR A 125 -12.64 1.50 5.63
C THR A 125 -12.53 3.00 5.82
N GLY A 126 -12.74 3.79 4.75
CA GLY A 126 -12.61 5.25 4.78
C GLY A 126 -13.42 5.92 5.89
N GLU A 127 -14.64 5.43 6.17
CA GLU A 127 -15.45 5.93 7.29
C GLU A 127 -14.85 5.64 8.65
N THR A 128 -14.39 4.40 8.86
CA THR A 128 -13.71 4.00 10.09
C THR A 128 -12.43 4.84 10.30
N ALA A 129 -11.63 5.02 9.24
CA ALA A 129 -10.43 5.86 9.32
C ALA A 129 -10.74 7.32 9.70
N LYS A 130 -11.81 7.90 9.12
CA LYS A 130 -12.30 9.25 9.47
C LYS A 130 -12.75 9.34 10.92
N GLU A 131 -13.58 8.40 11.37
CA GLU A 131 -14.10 8.38 12.73
C GLU A 131 -12.97 8.26 13.75
N MET A 132 -12.03 7.34 13.52
CA MET A 132 -10.87 7.15 14.39
C MET A 132 -9.95 8.37 14.43
N ARG A 133 -9.82 9.11 13.33
CA ARG A 133 -9.02 10.33 13.29
C ARG A 133 -9.71 11.53 13.95
N LEU A 134 -11.05 11.57 13.95
CA LEU A 134 -11.83 12.53 14.74
C LEU A 134 -11.77 12.24 16.24
N HIS A 135 -11.63 10.97 16.60
CA HIS A 135 -11.57 10.48 17.98
C HIS A 135 -10.31 9.64 18.23
N PRO A 136 -9.10 10.22 18.08
CA PRO A 136 -7.87 9.46 18.24
C PRO A 136 -7.73 9.01 19.70
N PRO A 137 -7.20 7.80 19.95
CA PRO A 137 -6.98 7.33 21.31
C PRO A 137 -5.94 8.22 22.00
N THR A 138 -6.07 8.38 23.31
CA THR A 138 -4.99 8.94 24.12
C THR A 138 -3.79 8.02 24.03
N LEU A 139 -2.64 8.57 23.62
CA LEU A 139 -1.43 7.79 23.49
C LEU A 139 -0.94 7.30 24.85
N GLU A 140 -0.61 6.02 24.92
CA GLU A 140 -0.05 5.40 26.12
C GLU A 140 1.31 6.00 26.49
N ALA A 141 1.67 5.88 27.77
CA ALA A 141 2.89 6.51 28.31
C ALA A 141 4.18 5.90 27.73
N THR A 142 4.21 4.58 27.51
CA THR A 142 5.40 3.87 27.05
C THR A 142 5.38 3.66 25.53
N TYR A 143 6.57 3.57 24.94
CA TYR A 143 6.70 3.28 23.50
C TYR A 143 6.04 1.94 23.14
N GLN A 144 6.26 0.90 23.95
CA GLN A 144 5.72 -0.44 23.73
C GLN A 144 4.19 -0.44 23.73
N ALA A 145 3.57 0.26 24.69
CA ALA A 145 2.12 0.37 24.74
C ALA A 145 1.57 1.16 23.55
N ARG A 146 2.24 2.24 23.13
CA ARG A 146 1.88 2.95 21.89
C ARG A 146 2.02 2.09 20.64
N ALA A 147 3.03 1.23 20.57
CA ALA A 147 3.20 0.30 19.45
C ALA A 147 2.03 -0.68 19.34
N TRP A 148 1.53 -1.19 20.48
CA TRP A 148 0.31 -2.01 20.49
C TRP A 148 -0.95 -1.23 20.10
N GLN A 149 -1.07 0.03 20.52
CA GLN A 149 -2.16 0.91 20.07
C GLN A 149 -2.10 1.12 18.55
N MET A 150 -0.90 1.34 17.99
CA MET A 150 -0.71 1.49 16.56
C MET A 150 -1.06 0.23 15.79
N LEU A 151 -0.65 -0.95 16.28
CA LEU A 151 -1.01 -2.22 15.65
C LEU A 151 -2.52 -2.44 15.66
N THR A 152 -3.17 -2.15 16.79
CA THR A 152 -4.64 -2.22 16.91
C THR A 152 -5.32 -1.24 15.95
N TYR A 153 -4.78 -0.03 15.82
CA TYR A 153 -5.27 0.98 14.88
C TYR A 153 -5.14 0.50 13.43
N ALA A 154 -3.95 0.01 13.05
CA ALA A 154 -3.67 -0.47 11.70
C ALA A 154 -4.63 -1.59 11.30
N PHE A 155 -4.81 -2.61 12.14
CA PHE A 155 -5.75 -3.71 11.86
C PHE A 155 -7.22 -3.29 11.87
N GLN A 156 -7.55 -2.09 12.34
CA GLN A 156 -8.92 -1.57 12.27
C GLN A 156 -9.24 -0.91 10.93
N ILE A 157 -8.24 -0.31 10.29
CA ILE A 157 -8.40 0.36 9.00
C ILE A 157 -7.96 -0.54 7.85
N ASP A 158 -6.82 -1.21 7.96
CA ASP A 158 -6.27 -2.05 6.92
C ASP A 158 -6.62 -3.52 7.18
N ARG A 159 -7.71 -3.96 6.54
CA ARG A 159 -8.40 -5.21 6.86
C ARG A 159 -7.96 -6.38 6.01
N HIS A 160 -7.27 -6.14 4.89
CA HIS A 160 -6.76 -7.18 4.01
C HIS A 160 -7.83 -8.22 3.64
N ARG A 161 -8.98 -7.73 3.15
CA ARG A 161 -10.13 -8.57 2.75
C ARG A 161 -10.02 -8.93 1.26
N PRO A 162 -10.62 -10.04 0.82
CA PRO A 162 -10.65 -10.37 -0.60
C PRO A 162 -11.56 -9.40 -1.35
N PHE A 163 -11.25 -9.20 -2.64
CA PHE A 163 -12.26 -8.72 -3.58
C PHE A 163 -13.27 -9.83 -3.87
N THR A 164 -14.51 -9.42 -4.06
CA THR A 164 -15.66 -10.27 -4.43
C THR A 164 -16.47 -9.70 -5.59
N CYS A 165 -16.18 -8.47 -6.02
CA CYS A 165 -16.80 -7.85 -7.20
C CYS A 165 -16.18 -8.36 -8.52
N LYS A 166 -16.85 -8.02 -9.62
CA LYS A 166 -16.34 -8.18 -10.99
C LYS A 166 -15.34 -7.06 -11.32
N GLY A 167 -14.51 -7.23 -12.34
CA GLY A 167 -13.54 -6.21 -12.76
C GLY A 167 -12.10 -6.45 -12.29
N VAL A 168 -11.92 -7.38 -11.35
CA VAL A 168 -10.60 -7.66 -10.76
C VAL A 168 -9.68 -8.33 -11.79
N ARG A 169 -10.25 -9.21 -12.62
CA ARG A 169 -9.53 -9.85 -13.72
C ARG A 169 -9.00 -8.81 -14.71
N GLU A 170 -9.84 -7.88 -15.13
CA GLU A 170 -9.48 -6.81 -16.06
C GLU A 170 -8.40 -5.89 -15.48
N LEU A 171 -8.46 -5.60 -14.17
CA LEU A 171 -7.39 -4.88 -13.49
C LEU A 171 -6.06 -5.64 -13.56
N MET A 172 -6.05 -6.94 -13.28
CA MET A 172 -4.83 -7.75 -13.32
C MET A 172 -4.29 -7.92 -14.74
N ASP A 173 -5.16 -8.11 -15.74
CA ASP A 173 -4.74 -8.17 -17.15
C ASP A 173 -4.15 -6.83 -17.62
N ARG A 174 -4.67 -5.71 -17.11
CA ARG A 174 -4.15 -4.36 -17.41
C ARG A 174 -2.79 -4.10 -16.76
N ILE A 175 -2.58 -4.52 -15.52
CA ILE A 175 -1.30 -4.35 -14.80
C ILE A 175 -0.27 -5.35 -15.31
N ALA A 176 -0.69 -6.58 -15.58
CA ALA A 176 0.15 -7.73 -15.94
C ALA A 176 1.37 -7.90 -15.02
N PRO A 177 1.18 -8.03 -13.68
CA PRO A 177 2.31 -8.13 -12.76
C PRO A 177 3.01 -9.49 -12.89
N ASP A 178 4.31 -9.53 -12.61
CA ASP A 178 5.06 -10.79 -12.52
C ASP A 178 4.70 -11.57 -11.26
N TYR A 179 4.31 -10.86 -10.20
CA TYR A 179 3.97 -11.43 -8.90
C TYR A 179 2.59 -10.95 -8.46
N LEU A 180 1.68 -11.87 -8.22
CA LEU A 180 0.38 -11.60 -7.61
C LEU A 180 0.29 -12.28 -6.25
N THR A 181 0.18 -11.49 -5.19
CA THR A 181 0.06 -11.98 -3.81
C THR A 181 -1.36 -11.73 -3.32
N TYR A 182 -2.02 -12.77 -2.81
CA TYR A 182 -3.24 -12.60 -2.02
C TYR A 182 -2.83 -12.34 -0.58
N GLU A 183 -2.84 -11.07 -0.16
CA GLU A 183 -2.37 -10.68 1.16
C GLU A 183 -3.55 -10.50 2.10
N PHE A 184 -3.80 -11.50 2.94
CA PHE A 184 -4.98 -11.55 3.81
C PHE A 184 -4.62 -11.59 5.29
N ILE A 185 -5.41 -10.87 6.09
CA ILE A 185 -5.42 -11.00 7.55
C ILE A 185 -6.63 -11.83 7.94
N THR A 186 -6.36 -12.97 8.61
CA THR A 186 -7.40 -13.95 8.94
C THR A 186 -7.19 -14.53 10.33
N ASP A 187 -8.29 -14.83 11.01
CA ASP A 187 -8.32 -15.36 12.38
C ASP A 187 -8.23 -16.89 12.43
N SER A 188 -8.37 -17.58 11.29
CA SER A 188 -8.33 -19.04 11.23
C SER A 188 -8.04 -19.58 9.83
N THR A 189 -7.56 -20.83 9.75
CA THR A 189 -7.37 -21.56 8.49
C THR A 189 -8.67 -21.69 7.68
N ALA A 190 -9.81 -21.84 8.35
CA ALA A 190 -11.10 -21.94 7.68
C ALA A 190 -11.49 -20.63 6.99
N GLN A 191 -11.30 -19.49 7.68
CA GLN A 191 -11.53 -18.17 7.09
C GLN A 191 -10.52 -17.87 5.96
N HIS A 192 -9.26 -18.23 6.15
CA HIS A 192 -8.25 -18.08 5.10
C HIS A 192 -8.60 -18.87 3.84
N ARG A 193 -9.04 -20.12 3.98
CA ARG A 193 -9.55 -20.90 2.86
C ARG A 193 -10.72 -20.22 2.16
N GLN A 194 -11.65 -19.62 2.93
CA GLN A 194 -12.77 -18.90 2.35
C GLN A 194 -12.31 -17.68 1.55
N PHE A 195 -11.40 -16.86 2.06
CA PHE A 195 -10.90 -15.68 1.34
C PHE A 195 -10.15 -16.07 0.05
N LEU A 196 -9.36 -17.14 0.08
CA LEU A 196 -8.71 -17.67 -1.12
C LEU A 196 -9.73 -18.05 -2.21
N LEU A 197 -10.86 -18.66 -1.82
CA LEU A 197 -11.93 -19.04 -2.75
C LEU A 197 -12.63 -17.81 -3.32
N GLU A 198 -12.96 -16.83 -2.48
CA GLU A 198 -13.59 -15.57 -2.85
C GLU A 198 -12.72 -14.77 -3.84
N GLN A 199 -11.45 -14.57 -3.51
CA GLN A 199 -10.53 -13.81 -4.36
C GLN A 199 -10.26 -14.51 -5.70
N ARG A 200 -10.15 -15.84 -5.69
CA ARG A 200 -10.00 -16.61 -6.93
C ARG A 200 -11.24 -16.50 -7.80
N ALA A 201 -12.44 -16.59 -7.22
CA ALA A 201 -13.68 -16.41 -7.96
C ALA A 201 -13.79 -15.00 -8.57
N ALA A 202 -13.29 -13.95 -7.90
CA ALA A 202 -13.26 -12.60 -8.46
C ALA A 202 -12.29 -12.44 -9.66
N LEU A 203 -11.25 -13.28 -9.73
CA LEU A 203 -10.28 -13.30 -10.84
C LEU A 203 -10.68 -14.22 -12.00
N GLU A 204 -11.73 -15.02 -11.83
CA GLU A 204 -12.30 -15.91 -12.84
C GLU A 204 -13.53 -15.30 -13.54
N GLN A 205 -14.08 -14.22 -12.99
CA GLN A 205 -15.22 -13.46 -13.54
C GLN A 205 -14.76 -12.45 -14.58
#